data_AF-A0A317Z601-F1
#
_entry.id   AF-A0A317Z601-F1
#
_cell.length_a   1.000
_cell.length_b   1.000
_cell.length_c   1.000
_cell.angle_alpha   90.00
_cell.angle_beta   90.00
_cell.angle_gamma   90.00
#
_symmetry.space_group_name_H-M   'P 1'
#
loop_
_entity.id
_entity.type
_entity.pdbx_description
1 polymer ?
#
loop_
_entity_poly.entity_id
_entity_poly.type
_entity_poly.pdbx_seq_one_letter_code
_entity_poly.pdbx_strand_id
1 'polypeptide(L)'
;MESIEQKMNEYFKWMKQNYKYKKLEDSTEITTPFINPLNDYIRIYLDVLPNNDIRLSDDSLTMNELELAGIDIHTKARSIL
;
A
#
# COMPACT_ATOMS: atom_id res chain seq x y z
N MET A 1 4.87 31.40 -16.62
CA MET A 1 3.81 30.74 -15.85
C MET A 1 4.00 29.26 -16.05
N GLU A 2 4.16 28.53 -14.96
CA GLU A 2 4.29 27.07 -15.03
C GLU A 2 2.90 26.46 -15.28
N SER A 3 2.80 25.48 -16.17
CA SER A 3 1.51 24.83 -16.44
C SER A 3 1.14 23.85 -15.33
N ILE A 4 -0.17 23.56 -15.19
CA ILE A 4 -0.64 22.51 -14.28
C ILE A 4 0.03 21.17 -14.61
N GLU A 5 0.24 20.88 -15.89
CA GLU A 5 0.92 19.67 -16.36
C GLU A 5 2.38 19.58 -15.86
N GLN A 6 3.11 20.69 -15.90
CA GLN A 6 4.47 20.75 -15.35
C GLN A 6 4.48 20.42 -13.85
N LYS A 7 3.55 20.98 -13.07
CA LYS A 7 3.41 20.67 -11.64
C LYS A 7 3.03 19.21 -11.37
N MET A 8 2.15 18.62 -12.18
CA MET A 8 1.81 17.20 -12.06
C MET A 8 3.03 16.32 -12.34
N ASN A 9 3.82 16.65 -13.36
CA ASN A 9 5.03 15.89 -13.70
C ASN A 9 6.09 15.96 -12.60
N GLU A 10 6.29 17.13 -11.98
CA GLU A 10 7.16 17.28 -10.81
C GLU A 10 6.69 16.40 -9.64
N TYR A 11 5.39 16.40 -9.36
CA TYR A 11 4.82 15.57 -8.30
C TYR A 11 4.97 14.07 -8.59
N PHE A 12 4.70 13.62 -9.81
CA PHE A 12 4.88 12.22 -10.20
C PHE A 12 6.34 11.77 -10.16
N LYS A 13 7.27 12.67 -10.53
CA LYS A 13 8.71 12.43 -10.39
C LYS A 13 9.09 12.28 -8.92
N TRP A 14 8.67 13.19 -8.07
CA TRP A 14 8.89 13.10 -6.62
C TRP A 14 8.32 11.80 -6.06
N MET A 15 7.09 11.46 -6.42
CA MET A 15 6.43 10.25 -5.96
C MET A 15 7.28 9.02 -6.33
N LYS A 16 7.64 8.83 -7.61
CA LYS A 16 8.48 7.71 -8.06
C LYS A 16 9.83 7.63 -7.35
N GLN A 17 10.46 8.77 -7.05
CA GLN A 17 11.75 8.82 -6.35
C GLN A 17 11.67 8.41 -4.87
N ASN A 18 10.50 8.53 -4.25
CA ASN A 18 10.32 8.25 -2.83
C ASN A 18 9.75 6.85 -2.55
N TYR A 19 9.32 6.10 -3.57
CA TYR A 19 9.11 4.66 -3.42
C TYR A 19 10.43 3.94 -3.17
N LYS A 20 10.43 3.03 -2.22
CA LYS A 20 11.55 2.12 -1.94
C LYS A 20 11.04 0.69 -2.01
N TYR A 21 11.92 -0.26 -2.30
CA TYR A 21 11.58 -1.67 -2.24
C TYR A 21 12.69 -2.48 -1.59
N LYS A 22 12.30 -3.59 -0.97
CA LYS A 22 13.17 -4.56 -0.31
C LYS A 22 12.72 -5.96 -0.72
N LYS A 23 13.64 -6.78 -1.23
CA LYS A 23 13.39 -8.20 -1.46
C LYS A 23 13.40 -8.93 -0.12
N LEU A 24 12.37 -9.75 0.11
CA LEU A 24 12.25 -10.69 1.21
C LEU A 24 12.51 -12.10 0.66
N GLU A 25 12.35 -13.13 1.50
CA GLU A 25 12.56 -14.53 1.11
C GLU A 25 11.55 -14.94 0.02
N ASP A 26 10.26 -14.74 0.28
CA ASP A 26 9.16 -15.16 -0.62
C ASP A 26 8.36 -13.99 -1.23
N SER A 27 8.77 -12.74 -0.97
CA SER A 27 8.00 -11.55 -1.35
C SER A 27 8.90 -10.35 -1.66
N THR A 28 8.32 -9.29 -2.21
CA THR A 28 8.95 -7.96 -2.29
C THR A 28 8.11 -6.94 -1.53
N GLU A 29 8.69 -6.32 -0.51
CA GLU A 29 8.08 -5.19 0.19
C GLU A 29 8.33 -3.91 -0.61
N ILE A 30 7.27 -3.15 -0.87
CA ILE A 30 7.29 -1.84 -1.51
C ILE A 30 6.85 -0.82 -0.46
N THR A 31 7.75 0.04 -0.02
CA THR A 31 7.45 1.17 0.87
C THR A 31 6.98 2.36 0.03
N THR A 32 5.76 2.84 0.30
CA THR A 32 5.20 4.03 -0.34
C THR A 32 5.65 5.30 0.38
N PRO A 33 5.56 6.49 -0.25
CA PRO A 33 5.81 7.78 0.42
C PRO A 33 4.65 8.24 1.31
N PHE A 34 3.60 7.43 1.47
CA PHE A 34 2.40 7.78 2.23
C PHE A 34 2.48 7.20 3.64
N ILE A 35 1.85 7.90 4.58
CA ILE A 35 1.76 7.51 5.98
C ILE A 35 0.33 7.14 6.33
N ASN A 36 0.16 6.13 7.17
CA ASN A 36 -1.12 5.74 7.75
C ASN A 36 -1.47 6.66 8.95
N PRO A 37 -2.66 6.54 9.56
CA PRO A 37 -3.05 7.30 10.75
C PRO A 37 -2.16 7.06 11.99
N LEU A 38 -1.40 5.97 12.02
CA LEU A 38 -0.44 5.65 13.08
C LEU A 38 0.96 6.22 12.83
N ASN A 39 1.12 7.02 11.77
CA ASN A 39 2.37 7.66 11.37
C ASN A 39 3.47 6.67 10.92
N ASP A 40 3.06 5.50 10.44
CA ASP A 40 3.91 4.52 9.75
C ASP A 40 3.76 4.63 8.24
N TYR A 41 4.81 4.28 7.50
CA TYR A 41 4.73 4.20 6.04
C TYR A 41 3.80 3.06 5.62
N ILE A 42 2.91 3.36 4.67
CA ILE A 42 2.08 2.35 4.01
C ILE A 42 3.00 1.48 3.15
N ARG A 43 2.92 0.16 3.34
CA ARG A 43 3.68 -0.86 2.62
C ARG A 43 2.75 -1.70 1.74
N ILE A 44 3.26 -2.13 0.61
CA ILE A 44 2.60 -3.08 -0.29
C ILE A 44 3.54 -4.25 -0.49
N TYR A 45 3.06 -5.46 -0.28
CA TYR A 45 3.78 -6.70 -0.51
C TYR A 45 3.39 -7.26 -1.87
N LEU A 46 4.40 -7.65 -2.65
CA LEU A 46 4.26 -8.25 -3.96
C LEU A 46 4.78 -9.67 -3.91
N ASP A 47 3.85 -10.62 -4.11
CA ASP A 47 4.19 -12.03 -4.26
C ASP A 47 3.99 -12.46 -5.71
N VAL A 48 4.94 -13.24 -6.23
CA VAL A 48 4.79 -13.92 -7.52
C VAL A 48 4.26 -15.32 -7.26
N LEU A 49 3.06 -15.61 -7.74
CA LEU A 49 2.39 -16.88 -7.55
C LEU A 49 2.93 -17.96 -8.52
N PRO A 50 2.71 -19.26 -8.25
CA PRO A 50 3.23 -20.35 -9.10
C PRO A 50 2.77 -20.32 -10.57
N ASN A 51 1.65 -19.64 -10.86
CA ASN A 51 1.11 -19.44 -12.20
C ASN A 51 1.59 -18.14 -12.87
N ASN A 52 2.62 -17.48 -12.31
CA ASN A 52 3.13 -16.16 -12.69
C ASN A 52 2.17 -14.98 -12.45
N ASP A 53 1.05 -15.18 -11.77
CA ASP A 53 0.23 -14.06 -11.32
C ASP A 53 0.93 -13.28 -10.22
N ILE A 54 0.60 -11.99 -10.11
CA ILE A 54 1.10 -11.13 -9.04
C ILE A 54 -0.02 -10.93 -8.01
N ARG A 55 0.27 -11.24 -6.75
CA ARG A 55 -0.57 -10.84 -5.62
C ARG A 55 0.01 -9.60 -4.97
N LEU A 56 -0.82 -8.57 -4.82
CA LEU A 56 -0.52 -7.41 -3.98
C LEU A 56 -1.33 -7.51 -2.69
N SER A 57 -0.68 -7.21 -1.57
CA SER A 57 -1.28 -7.23 -0.23
C SER A 57 -0.70 -6.10 0.62
N ASP A 58 -1.41 -5.65 1.66
CA ASP A 58 -0.88 -4.80 2.72
C ASP A 58 -0.54 -5.60 4.00
N ASP A 59 -0.51 -6.94 3.89
CA ASP A 59 -0.27 -7.88 4.99
C ASP A 59 -1.24 -7.69 6.17
N SER A 60 -2.52 -7.49 5.84
CA SER A 60 -3.62 -7.31 6.80
C SER A 60 -3.53 -6.03 7.66
N LEU A 61 -2.60 -5.12 7.37
CA LEU A 61 -2.40 -3.89 8.12
C LEU A 61 -3.69 -3.07 8.24
N THR A 62 -4.41 -2.85 7.14
CA THR A 62 -5.66 -2.07 7.15
C THR A 62 -6.72 -2.71 8.06
N MET A 63 -6.86 -4.03 8.02
CA MET A 63 -7.84 -4.75 8.84
C MET A 63 -7.50 -4.63 10.32
N ASN A 64 -6.23 -4.81 10.67
CA ASN A 64 -5.73 -4.64 12.03
C ASN A 64 -5.95 -3.21 12.54
N GLU A 65 -5.70 -2.19 11.72
CA GLU A 65 -5.94 -0.78 12.08
C GLU A 65 -7.42 -0.47 12.33
N LEU A 66 -8.33 -1.02 11.51
CA LEU A 66 -9.76 -0.86 11.69
C LEU A 66 -10.23 -1.51 13.00
N GLU A 67 -9.75 -2.72 13.31
CA GLU A 67 -10.04 -3.39 14.58
C GLU A 67 -9.53 -2.58 15.78
N LEU A 68 -8.29 -2.06 15.71
CA LEU A 68 -7.70 -1.21 16.75
C LEU A 68 -8.48 0.11 16.94
N ALA A 69 -9.10 0.63 15.88
CA ALA A 69 -10.00 1.77 15.94
C ALA A 69 -11.40 1.44 16.50
N GLY A 70 -11.66 0.18 16.86
CA GLY A 70 -12.96 -0.28 17.38
C GLY A 70 -14.03 -0.45 16.30
N ILE A 71 -13.65 -0.55 15.03
CA ILE A 71 -14.58 -0.74 13.92
C ILE A 71 -14.89 -2.23 13.79
N ASP A 72 -16.17 -2.59 13.90
CA ASP A 72 -16.62 -3.94 13.59
C ASP A 72 -16.51 -4.20 12.08
N ILE A 73 -15.54 -5.04 11.71
CA ILE A 73 -15.31 -5.48 10.34
C ILE A 73 -16.09 -6.77 10.00
N HIS A 74 -16.67 -7.45 10.98
CA HIS A 74 -17.39 -8.73 10.83
C HIS A 74 -18.90 -8.57 10.68
N THR A 75 -19.36 -7.39 10.26
CA THR A 75 -20.77 -7.14 9.98
C THR A 75 -21.33 -8.10 8.92
N LYS A 76 -22.64 -8.36 8.96
CA LYS A 76 -23.33 -9.19 7.95
C LYS A 76 -23.13 -8.70 6.50
N ALA A 77 -22.90 -7.41 6.29
CA ALA A 77 -22.61 -6.85 4.97
C ALA A 77 -21.23 -7.24 4.44
N ARG A 78 -20.32 -7.71 5.30
CA ARG A 78 -18.92 -8.04 5.00
C ARG A 78 -18.57 -9.51 5.25
N SER A 79 -19.56 -10.38 5.50
CA SER A 79 -19.37 -11.81 5.79
C SER A 79 -19.05 -12.67 4.56
N ILE A 80 -18.50 -12.10 3.49
CA ILE A 80 -18.20 -12.78 2.22
C ILE A 80 -16.68 -12.83 1.96
N LEU A 81 -15.86 -12.62 3.00
CA LEU A 81 -14.42 -12.91 2.97
C LEU A 81 -14.15 -14.23 3.70
#